data_AF-A0A920BIR7-F1
#
_entry.id   AF-A0A920BIR7-F1
#
_cell.length_a   1.000
_cell.length_b   1.000
_cell.length_c   1.000
_cell.angle_alpha   90.00
_cell.angle_beta   90.00
_cell.angle_gamma   90.00
#
_symmetry.space_group_name_H-M   'P 1'
#
loop_
_entity.id
_entity.type
_entity.pdbx_description
1 polymer ?
#
loop_
_entity_poly.entity_id
_entity_poly.type
_entity_poly.pdbx_seq_one_letter_code
_entity_poly.pdbx_strand_id
1 'polypeptide(L)'
;MIAPPAVVGNWRVEATRFVPDASVMVHHGPNRAKGDKLKNTIAEHDIVITTYGTAVRDIDQLKDIQWSKVVLDEAQAIKNPAAETSQQLRKLNAHSRIALTGTPIENGLGDLWSILDWANPDLLGPRNQFIAQLTPEKRIESGNENALKALNGIMVYRRTKSEPLIAAELPDRIDELDHCAMTAEQIGLYKAVVDSLIEETEKTKAGSPRERVLFLLPLLL
;
A
#
# COMPACT_ATOMS: atom_id res chain seq x y z
N MET A 1 13.05 -6.35 6.88
CA MET A 1 12.16 -5.18 6.74
C MET A 1 12.20 -4.65 5.31
N ILE A 2 11.04 -4.35 4.73
CA ILE A 2 10.90 -3.81 3.39
C ILE A 2 10.13 -2.50 3.51
N ALA A 3 10.70 -1.39 3.04
CA ALA A 3 10.14 -0.06 3.21
C ALA A 3 10.31 0.79 1.93
N PRO A 4 9.61 1.94 1.80
CA PRO A 4 9.89 2.91 0.76
C PRO A 4 11.36 3.39 0.81
N PRO A 5 11.99 3.70 -0.34
CA PRO A 5 13.39 4.15 -0.36
C PRO A 5 13.68 5.35 0.55
N ALA A 6 12.72 6.28 0.66
CA ALA A 6 12.84 7.50 1.46
C ALA A 6 13.06 7.25 2.96
N VAL A 7 12.58 6.12 3.50
CA VAL A 7 12.63 5.82 4.94
C VAL A 7 13.66 4.75 5.31
N VAL A 8 14.36 4.14 4.34
CA VAL A 8 15.38 3.12 4.62
C VAL A 8 16.49 3.66 5.53
N GLY A 9 16.96 4.88 5.28
CA GLY A 9 17.98 5.52 6.10
C GLY A 9 17.51 5.76 7.53
N ASN A 10 16.25 6.19 7.69
CA ASN A 10 15.62 6.39 8.99
C ASN A 10 15.51 5.06 9.76
N TRP A 11 15.01 4.01 9.11
CA TRP A 11 14.90 2.68 9.73
C TRP A 11 16.25 2.12 10.18
N ARG A 12 17.33 2.36 9.43
CA ARG A 12 18.67 1.98 9.86
C ARG A 12 19.08 2.70 11.15
N VAL A 13 18.86 4.02 11.22
CA VAL A 13 19.21 4.83 12.40
C VAL A 13 18.38 4.39 13.61
N GLU A 14 17.08 4.22 13.45
CA GLU A 14 16.20 3.79 14.54
C GLU A 14 16.50 2.37 15.00
N ALA A 15 16.83 1.44 14.08
CA ALA A 15 17.26 0.10 14.47
C ALA A 15 18.52 0.13 15.34
N THR A 16 19.55 0.88 14.94
CA THR A 16 20.77 1.03 15.75
C THR A 16 20.51 1.72 17.10
N ARG A 17 19.50 2.59 17.18
CA ARG A 17 19.12 3.28 18.42
C ARG A 17 18.37 2.36 19.39
N PHE A 18 17.37 1.61 18.91
CA PHE A 18 16.48 0.81 19.75
C PHE A 18 17.00 -0.59 20.05
N VAL A 19 17.83 -1.15 19.16
CA VAL A 19 18.45 -2.46 19.32
C VAL A 19 19.96 -2.37 18.98
N PRO A 20 20.77 -1.71 19.83
CA PRO A 20 22.16 -1.40 19.53
C PRO A 20 23.06 -2.64 19.36
N ASP A 21 22.69 -3.75 20.00
CA ASP A 21 23.43 -5.01 19.92
C ASP A 21 23.09 -5.83 18.66
N ALA A 22 22.04 -5.45 17.92
CA ALA A 22 21.63 -6.13 16.70
C ALA A 22 22.45 -5.64 15.50
N SER A 23 22.93 -6.58 14.70
CA SER A 23 23.62 -6.29 13.45
C SER A 23 22.61 -5.92 12.35
N VAL A 24 22.79 -4.73 11.77
CA VAL A 24 21.85 -4.16 10.78
C VAL A 24 22.54 -3.96 9.43
N MET A 25 22.00 -4.58 8.37
CA MET A 25 22.41 -4.31 6.99
C MET A 25 21.33 -3.61 6.18
N VAL A 26 21.77 -2.74 5.25
CA VAL A 26 20.92 -2.18 4.21
C VAL A 26 21.20 -2.91 2.89
N HIS A 27 20.23 -3.69 2.43
CA HIS A 27 20.25 -4.33 1.11
C HIS A 27 19.60 -3.41 0.08
N HIS A 28 20.33 -2.40 -0.38
CA HIS A 28 19.86 -1.45 -1.39
C HIS A 28 21.04 -0.84 -2.18
N GLY A 29 20.76 -0.32 -3.38
CA GLY A 29 21.75 0.34 -4.22
C GLY A 29 22.56 -0.58 -5.14
N PRO A 30 23.51 -0.02 -5.92
CA PRO A 30 24.28 -0.74 -6.93
C PRO A 30 25.34 -1.67 -6.32
N ASN A 31 25.92 -1.29 -5.18
CA ASN A 31 27.02 -2.01 -4.51
C ASN A 31 26.55 -3.08 -3.50
N ARG A 32 25.24 -3.34 -3.42
CA ARG A 32 24.71 -4.38 -2.53
C ARG A 32 25.22 -5.77 -2.91
N ALA A 33 25.30 -6.67 -1.94
CA ALA A 33 25.61 -8.07 -2.19
C ALA A 33 24.55 -8.70 -3.13
N LYS A 34 24.99 -9.57 -4.05
CA LYS A 34 24.14 -10.25 -5.03
C LYS A 34 24.54 -11.71 -5.16
N GLY A 35 23.62 -12.54 -5.67
CA GLY A 35 23.87 -13.98 -5.87
C GLY A 35 24.21 -14.68 -4.56
N ASP A 36 25.16 -15.61 -4.59
CA ASP A 36 25.53 -16.42 -3.43
C ASP A 36 26.10 -15.59 -2.27
N LYS A 37 26.77 -14.48 -2.58
CA LYS A 37 27.28 -13.56 -1.54
C LYS A 37 26.16 -12.97 -0.70
N LEU A 38 24.98 -12.74 -1.27
CA LEU A 38 23.85 -12.16 -0.55
C LEU A 38 23.39 -13.05 0.61
N LYS A 39 23.32 -14.38 0.40
CA LYS A 39 22.90 -15.32 1.44
C LYS A 39 23.87 -15.31 2.63
N ASN A 40 25.17 -15.33 2.36
CA ASN A 40 26.20 -15.28 3.41
C ASN A 40 26.16 -13.95 4.17
N THR A 41 26.06 -12.82 3.45
CA THR A 41 25.95 -11.51 4.10
C THR A 41 24.68 -11.40 4.95
N ILE A 42 23.54 -11.91 4.49
CA ILE A 42 22.31 -11.91 5.30
C ILE A 42 22.47 -12.77 6.55
N ALA A 43 23.14 -13.92 6.47
CA ALA A 43 23.35 -14.80 7.62
C ALA A 43 24.21 -14.18 8.73
N GLU A 44 25.01 -13.15 8.41
CA GLU A 44 25.82 -12.39 9.37
C GLU A 44 25.05 -11.24 10.04
N HIS A 45 23.78 -11.00 9.64
CA HIS A 45 22.99 -9.87 10.12
C HIS A 45 21.65 -10.26 10.72
N ASP A 46 21.29 -9.65 11.85
CA ASP A 46 20.01 -9.86 12.53
C ASP A 46 18.87 -9.14 11.80
N ILE A 47 19.15 -7.96 11.24
CA ILE A 47 18.16 -7.10 10.59
C ILE A 47 18.62 -6.73 9.18
N VAL A 48 17.80 -7.11 8.20
CA VAL A 48 17.99 -6.71 6.79
C VAL A 48 16.92 -5.69 6.41
N ILE A 49 17.35 -4.49 6.01
CA ILE A 49 16.46 -3.42 5.53
C ILE A 49 16.63 -3.30 4.02
N THR A 50 15.54 -3.36 3.27
CA THR A 50 15.55 -3.23 1.81
C THR A 50 14.36 -2.42 1.31
N THR A 51 14.30 -2.17 0.01
CA THR A 51 13.16 -1.52 -0.63
C THR A 51 12.31 -2.53 -1.37
N TYR A 52 11.05 -2.20 -1.62
CA TYR A 52 10.15 -3.02 -2.44
C TYR A 52 10.76 -3.40 -3.79
N GLY A 53 11.33 -2.43 -4.50
CA GLY A 53 11.96 -2.67 -5.80
C GLY A 53 13.21 -3.55 -5.70
N THR A 54 14.04 -3.40 -4.66
CA THR A 54 15.22 -4.25 -4.47
C THR A 54 14.81 -5.67 -4.06
N ALA A 55 13.83 -5.83 -3.17
CA ALA A 55 13.32 -7.13 -2.75
C ALA A 55 12.73 -7.92 -3.93
N VAL A 56 11.97 -7.26 -4.81
CA VAL A 56 11.43 -7.89 -6.03
C VAL A 56 12.54 -8.36 -6.97
N ARG A 57 13.57 -7.52 -7.20
CA ARG A 57 14.68 -7.86 -8.10
C ARG A 57 15.51 -9.05 -7.61
N ASP A 58 15.67 -9.20 -6.31
CA ASP A 58 16.49 -10.26 -5.70
C ASP A 58 15.64 -11.34 -5.03
N ILE A 59 14.36 -11.44 -5.42
CA ILE A 59 13.39 -12.34 -4.76
C ILE A 59 13.81 -13.80 -4.84
N ASP A 60 14.49 -14.20 -5.92
CA ASP A 60 14.95 -15.58 -6.09
C ASP A 60 15.99 -15.99 -5.06
N GLN A 61 16.82 -15.06 -4.58
CA GLN A 61 17.75 -15.32 -3.48
C GLN A 61 17.06 -15.19 -2.13
N LEU A 62 16.17 -14.20 -1.98
CA LEU A 62 15.52 -13.90 -0.70
C LEU A 62 14.47 -14.95 -0.30
N LYS A 63 13.81 -15.61 -1.27
CA LYS A 63 12.80 -16.66 -1.00
C LYS A 63 13.40 -17.92 -0.39
N ASP A 64 14.69 -18.20 -0.64
CA ASP A 64 15.37 -19.40 -0.13
C ASP A 64 15.77 -19.26 1.34
N ILE A 65 15.67 -18.05 1.91
CA ILE A 65 16.03 -17.75 3.30
C ILE A 65 14.80 -17.96 4.18
N GLN A 66 14.99 -18.64 5.32
CA GLN A 66 13.94 -18.81 6.33
C GLN A 66 13.94 -17.60 7.27
N TRP A 67 13.03 -16.65 7.02
CA TRP A 67 12.90 -15.45 7.82
C TRP A 67 12.09 -15.70 9.08
N SER A 68 12.59 -15.27 10.25
CA SER A 68 11.77 -15.29 11.47
C SER A 68 10.59 -14.32 11.33
N LYS A 69 10.85 -13.11 10.78
CA LYS A 69 9.82 -12.10 10.53
C LYS A 69 10.08 -11.34 9.24
N VAL A 70 9.03 -11.07 8.47
CA VAL A 70 9.05 -10.08 7.38
C VAL A 70 8.09 -8.95 7.71
N VAL A 71 8.61 -7.73 7.67
CA VAL A 71 7.85 -6.50 7.95
C VAL A 71 7.76 -5.68 6.66
N LEU A 72 6.55 -5.32 6.26
CA LEU A 72 6.27 -4.34 5.22
C LEU A 72 5.88 -3.02 5.86
N ASP A 73 6.63 -1.97 5.56
CA ASP A 73 6.28 -0.59 5.92
C ASP A 73 5.62 0.12 4.73
N GLU A 74 4.59 0.91 5.00
CA GLU A 74 3.68 1.44 3.97
C GLU A 74 3.09 0.33 3.08
N ALA A 75 2.47 -0.65 3.74
CA ALA A 75 1.95 -1.88 3.13
C ALA A 75 0.88 -1.66 2.04
N GLN A 76 0.35 -0.45 1.86
CA GLN A 76 -0.45 -0.11 0.68
C GLN A 76 0.28 -0.36 -0.64
N ALA A 77 1.61 -0.47 -0.63
CA ALA A 77 2.41 -0.91 -1.78
C ALA A 77 1.98 -2.29 -2.34
N ILE A 78 1.31 -3.12 -1.54
CA ILE A 78 0.77 -4.43 -1.96
C ILE A 78 -0.76 -4.48 -1.99
N LYS A 79 -1.45 -3.33 -2.11
CA LYS A 79 -2.91 -3.25 -2.14
C LYS A 79 -3.57 -4.01 -3.30
N ASN A 80 -2.84 -4.17 -4.41
CA ASN A 80 -3.29 -4.96 -5.55
C ASN A 80 -2.62 -6.35 -5.53
N PRO A 81 -3.37 -7.45 -5.30
CA PRO A 81 -2.79 -8.80 -5.24
C PRO A 81 -2.24 -9.28 -6.59
N ALA A 82 -2.71 -8.71 -7.71
CA ALA A 82 -2.25 -9.05 -9.05
C ALA A 82 -0.96 -8.31 -9.46
N ALA A 83 -0.53 -7.31 -8.68
CA ALA A 83 0.70 -6.59 -8.97
C ALA A 83 1.92 -7.50 -8.76
N GLU A 84 2.95 -7.33 -9.60
CA GLU A 84 4.19 -8.10 -9.51
C GLU A 84 4.79 -8.02 -8.10
N THR A 85 4.87 -6.83 -7.50
CA THR A 85 5.37 -6.66 -6.14
C THR A 85 4.64 -7.53 -5.13
N SER A 86 3.31 -7.55 -5.17
CA SER A 86 2.48 -8.36 -4.27
C SER A 86 2.69 -9.86 -4.47
N GLN A 87 2.84 -10.32 -5.72
CA GLN A 87 3.08 -11.71 -6.06
C GLN A 87 4.48 -12.17 -5.64
N GLN A 88 5.50 -11.35 -5.88
CA GLN A 88 6.87 -11.67 -5.55
C GLN A 88 7.08 -11.70 -4.04
N LEU A 89 6.58 -10.71 -3.30
CA LEU A 89 6.73 -10.66 -1.84
C LEU A 89 5.98 -11.79 -1.11
N ARG A 90 4.99 -12.45 -1.74
CA ARG A 90 4.36 -13.66 -1.18
C ARG A 90 5.28 -14.87 -1.19
N LYS A 91 6.30 -14.90 -2.06
CA LYS A 91 7.29 -15.99 -2.16
C LYS A 91 8.27 -16.01 -0.98
N LEU A 92 8.36 -14.94 -0.19
CA LEU A 92 9.24 -14.90 0.97
C LEU A 92 8.78 -15.92 2.03
N ASN A 93 9.69 -16.83 2.37
CA ASN A 93 9.47 -17.81 3.44
C ASN A 93 9.66 -17.13 4.80
N ALA A 94 8.57 -16.88 5.50
CA ALA A 94 8.59 -16.17 6.78
C ALA A 94 7.70 -16.85 7.80
N HIS A 95 8.20 -17.03 9.03
CA HIS A 95 7.42 -17.58 10.13
C HIS A 95 6.31 -16.62 10.58
N SER A 96 6.58 -15.32 10.57
CA SER A 96 5.59 -14.28 10.87
C SER A 96 5.70 -13.11 9.89
N ARG A 97 4.56 -12.53 9.51
CA ARG A 97 4.46 -11.41 8.58
C ARG A 97 3.73 -10.25 9.24
N ILE A 98 4.28 -9.05 9.11
CA ILE A 98 3.74 -7.83 9.71
C ILE A 98 3.57 -6.78 8.61
N ALA A 99 2.39 -6.21 8.50
CA ALA A 99 2.10 -5.10 7.60
C ALA A 99 1.83 -3.84 8.43
N LEU A 100 2.59 -2.78 8.16
CA LEU A 100 2.44 -1.46 8.77
C LEU A 100 1.90 -0.51 7.69
N THR A 101 0.78 0.16 7.97
CA THR A 101 0.22 1.16 7.06
C THR A 101 -0.71 2.10 7.83
N GLY A 102 -0.64 3.39 7.50
CA GLY A 102 -1.59 4.39 7.99
C GLY A 102 -2.92 4.38 7.21
N THR A 103 -2.92 3.84 6.00
CA THR A 103 -4.03 3.91 5.03
C THR A 103 -4.34 2.52 4.45
N PRO A 104 -4.87 1.58 5.26
CA PRO A 104 -5.11 0.20 4.81
C PRO A 104 -6.23 0.08 3.76
N ILE A 105 -7.02 1.13 3.53
CA ILE A 105 -8.10 1.21 2.56
C ILE A 105 -7.95 2.53 1.80
N GLU A 106 -7.58 2.49 0.52
CA GLU A 106 -7.50 3.67 -0.34
C GLU A 106 -8.66 3.71 -1.34
N ASN A 107 -8.86 2.61 -2.07
CA ASN A 107 -9.89 2.48 -3.09
C ASN A 107 -11.10 1.66 -2.61
N GLY A 108 -10.87 0.69 -1.72
CA GLY A 108 -11.95 -0.14 -1.17
C GLY A 108 -11.48 -1.36 -0.39
N LEU A 109 -12.44 -2.18 0.07
CA LEU A 109 -12.18 -3.35 0.93
C LEU A 109 -11.25 -4.40 0.30
N GLY A 110 -11.07 -4.38 -1.02
CA GLY A 110 -10.10 -5.22 -1.71
C GLY A 110 -8.65 -4.90 -1.36
N ASP A 111 -8.34 -3.65 -1.04
CA ASP A 111 -7.00 -3.23 -0.60
C ASP A 111 -6.68 -3.87 0.75
N LEU A 112 -7.62 -3.75 1.69
CA LEU A 112 -7.54 -4.37 3.01
C LEU A 112 -7.36 -5.88 2.90
N TRP A 113 -8.18 -6.54 2.05
CA TRP A 113 -8.04 -7.98 1.81
C TRP A 113 -6.63 -8.35 1.36
N SER A 114 -6.06 -7.63 0.40
CA SER A 114 -4.73 -7.95 -0.14
C SER A 114 -3.61 -7.83 0.91
N ILE A 115 -3.72 -6.84 1.80
CA ILE A 115 -2.75 -6.62 2.88
C ILE A 115 -2.91 -7.71 3.95
N LEU A 116 -4.14 -7.98 4.38
CA LEU A 116 -4.42 -8.99 5.40
C LEU A 116 -4.07 -10.40 4.92
N ASP A 117 -4.35 -10.73 3.66
CA ASP A 117 -4.03 -12.00 3.01
C ASP A 117 -2.51 -12.23 2.92
N TRP A 118 -1.74 -11.17 2.65
CA TRP A 118 -0.29 -11.27 2.67
C TRP A 118 0.24 -11.55 4.08
N ALA A 119 -0.31 -10.86 5.09
CA ALA A 119 0.10 -10.99 6.49
C ALA A 119 -0.34 -12.31 7.13
N ASN A 120 -1.49 -12.84 6.71
CA ASN A 120 -2.11 -14.07 7.23
C ASN A 120 -2.50 -14.98 6.05
N PRO A 121 -1.51 -15.63 5.39
CA PRO A 121 -1.79 -16.53 4.28
C PRO A 121 -2.82 -17.59 4.65
N ASP A 122 -3.73 -17.88 3.72
CA ASP A 122 -4.74 -18.94 3.81
C ASP A 122 -5.85 -18.75 4.87
N LEU A 123 -5.86 -17.64 5.61
CA LEU A 123 -6.83 -17.42 6.70
C LEU A 123 -8.16 -16.77 6.25
N LEU A 124 -8.13 -15.91 5.23
CA LEU A 124 -9.26 -15.02 4.87
C LEU A 124 -10.23 -15.60 3.83
N GLY A 125 -9.85 -16.69 3.16
CA GLY A 125 -10.60 -17.22 2.02
C GLY A 125 -10.66 -16.27 0.81
N PRO A 126 -11.56 -16.55 -0.15
CA PRO A 126 -11.64 -15.81 -1.40
C PRO A 126 -11.99 -14.32 -1.22
N ARG A 127 -11.30 -13.46 -1.97
CA ARG A 127 -11.48 -11.99 -1.95
C ARG A 127 -12.94 -11.54 -2.03
N ASN A 128 -13.73 -12.10 -2.93
CA ASN A 128 -15.13 -11.67 -3.12
C ASN A 128 -16.00 -12.02 -1.90
N GLN A 129 -15.73 -13.16 -1.26
CA GLN A 129 -16.44 -13.58 -0.06
C GLN A 129 -16.10 -12.66 1.12
N PHE A 130 -14.81 -12.35 1.30
CA PHE A 130 -14.36 -11.40 2.32
C PHE A 130 -15.01 -10.02 2.15
N ILE A 131 -15.02 -9.49 0.92
CA ILE A 131 -15.65 -8.19 0.63
C ILE A 131 -17.15 -8.24 0.94
N ALA A 132 -17.85 -9.31 0.55
CA ALA A 132 -19.27 -9.46 0.84
C ALA A 132 -19.57 -9.50 2.34
N GLN A 133 -18.74 -10.18 3.14
CA GLN A 133 -18.90 -10.26 4.60
C GLN A 133 -18.66 -8.92 5.32
N LEU A 134 -17.78 -8.07 4.78
CA LEU A 134 -17.46 -6.75 5.33
C LEU A 134 -18.29 -5.61 4.76
N THR A 135 -19.06 -5.86 3.69
CA THR A 135 -19.96 -4.84 3.14
C THR A 135 -21.21 -4.80 4.00
N PRO A 136 -21.52 -3.68 4.68
CA PRO A 136 -22.74 -3.60 5.48
C PRO A 136 -23.97 -3.75 4.58
N GLU A 137 -24.80 -4.76 4.85
CA GLU A 137 -26.13 -4.82 4.25
C GLU A 137 -26.96 -3.67 4.83
N LYS A 138 -27.58 -2.85 3.96
CA LYS A 138 -28.36 -1.65 4.32
C LYS A 138 -29.58 -1.90 5.24
N ARG A 139 -29.77 -3.10 5.79
CA ARG A 139 -31.03 -3.52 6.43
C ARG A 139 -30.92 -4.28 7.76
N ILE A 140 -29.74 -4.62 8.28
CA ILE A 140 -29.68 -5.46 9.50
C ILE A 140 -28.59 -4.99 10.46
N GLU A 141 -28.95 -4.87 11.74
CA GLU A 141 -28.05 -4.65 12.89
C GLU A 141 -26.93 -5.73 13.01
N SER A 142 -27.04 -6.84 12.27
CA SER A 142 -26.09 -7.96 12.24
C SER A 142 -24.86 -7.74 11.35
N GLY A 143 -24.77 -6.63 10.59
CA GLY A 143 -23.61 -6.33 9.75
C GLY A 143 -22.27 -6.32 10.54
N ASN A 144 -22.33 -5.97 11.83
CA ASN A 144 -21.17 -5.97 12.71
C ASN A 144 -20.67 -7.39 13.05
N GLU A 145 -21.57 -8.38 13.20
CA GLU A 145 -21.18 -9.75 13.51
C GLU A 145 -20.48 -10.44 12.33
N ASN A 146 -20.91 -10.17 11.10
CA ASN A 146 -20.28 -10.73 9.90
C ASN A 146 -18.89 -10.13 9.68
N ALA A 147 -18.71 -8.83 9.94
CA ALA A 147 -17.40 -8.19 9.93
C ALA A 147 -16.46 -8.77 11.00
N LEU A 148 -16.97 -8.98 12.22
CA LEU A 148 -16.20 -9.61 13.31
C LEU A 148 -15.80 -11.06 12.97
N LYS A 149 -16.68 -11.82 12.32
CA LYS A 149 -16.35 -13.17 11.83
C LYS A 149 -15.26 -13.15 10.76
N ALA A 150 -15.34 -12.22 9.80
CA ALA A 150 -14.33 -12.08 8.73
C ALA A 150 -12.95 -11.69 9.25
N LEU A 151 -12.88 -11.00 10.39
CA LEU A 151 -11.65 -10.56 11.04
C LEU A 151 -11.25 -11.43 12.25
N ASN A 152 -11.99 -12.50 12.53
CA ASN A 152 -11.73 -13.34 13.69
C ASN A 152 -10.35 -14.01 13.56
N GLY A 153 -9.53 -13.93 14.62
CA GLY A 153 -8.15 -14.41 14.61
C GLY A 153 -7.13 -13.48 13.95
N ILE A 154 -7.57 -12.35 13.37
CA ILE A 154 -6.69 -11.35 12.76
C ILE A 154 -6.49 -10.18 13.71
N MET A 155 -5.24 -9.94 14.09
CA MET A 155 -4.90 -8.77 14.90
C MET A 155 -4.72 -7.54 14.02
N VAL A 156 -5.69 -6.64 14.02
CA VAL A 156 -5.58 -5.30 13.42
C VAL A 156 -5.44 -4.28 14.55
N TYR A 157 -4.32 -3.57 14.57
CA TYR A 157 -4.09 -2.50 15.54
C TYR A 157 -4.14 -1.14 14.84
N ARG A 158 -5.08 -0.29 15.24
CA ARG A 158 -5.21 1.08 14.75
C ARG A 158 -5.36 2.02 15.93
N ARG A 159 -4.45 2.98 16.05
CA ARG A 159 -4.61 4.13 16.94
C ARG A 159 -5.15 5.32 16.17
N THR A 160 -5.99 6.12 16.82
CA THR A 160 -6.50 7.39 16.27
C THR A 160 -5.74 8.56 16.89
N LYS A 161 -5.40 9.58 16.09
CA LYS A 161 -4.72 10.79 16.60
C LYS A 161 -5.54 11.55 17.65
N SER A 162 -6.84 11.27 17.73
CA SER A 162 -7.78 11.77 18.74
C SER A 162 -7.71 11.03 20.09
N GLU A 163 -6.94 9.94 20.21
CA GLU A 163 -6.72 9.29 21.49
C GLU A 163 -6.04 10.25 22.46
N PRO A 164 -6.50 10.35 23.73
CA PRO A 164 -6.03 11.37 24.67
C PRO A 164 -4.51 11.39 24.88
N LEU A 165 -3.86 10.21 24.85
CA LEU A 165 -2.41 10.07 24.99
C LEU A 165 -1.62 10.55 23.76
N ILE A 166 -2.24 10.56 22.57
CA ILE A 166 -1.60 10.93 21.30
C ILE A 166 -1.88 12.39 20.97
N ALA A 167 -3.10 12.86 21.25
CA ALA A 167 -3.51 14.25 21.05
C ALA A 167 -2.67 15.23 21.89
N ALA A 168 -2.19 14.80 23.06
CA ALA A 168 -1.33 15.62 23.92
C ALA A 168 0.06 15.93 23.28
N GLU A 169 0.49 15.17 22.28
CA GLU A 169 1.80 15.32 21.62
C GLU A 169 1.71 15.97 20.24
N LEU A 170 0.50 16.23 19.72
CA LEU A 170 0.28 16.70 18.35
C LEU A 170 -0.43 18.06 18.33
N PRO A 171 0.02 19.02 17.49
CA PRO A 171 -0.73 20.24 17.25
C PRO A 171 -2.06 19.94 16.55
N ASP A 172 -3.02 20.85 16.68
CA ASP A 172 -4.33 20.71 16.03
C ASP A 172 -4.19 20.65 14.51
N ARG A 173 -5.00 19.79 13.88
CA ARG A 173 -5.11 19.72 12.42
C ARG A 173 -5.94 20.89 11.92
N ILE A 174 -5.36 21.69 11.03
CA ILE A 174 -6.04 22.78 10.32
C ILE A 174 -6.24 22.32 8.88
N ASP A 175 -7.49 22.24 8.43
CA ASP A 175 -7.85 21.97 7.04
C ASP A 175 -8.48 23.25 6.45
N GLU A 176 -7.79 23.89 5.49
CA GLU A 176 -8.29 25.06 4.76
C GLU A 176 -8.50 24.68 3.29
N LEU A 177 -9.63 25.09 2.72
CA LEU A 177 -9.98 24.81 1.33
C LEU A 177 -9.94 26.10 0.52
N ASP A 178 -8.83 26.29 -0.20
CA ASP A 178 -8.64 27.43 -1.09
C ASP A 178 -9.18 27.16 -2.49
N HIS A 179 -10.17 27.95 -2.89
CA HIS A 179 -10.72 27.93 -4.23
C HIS A 179 -9.93 28.86 -5.16
N CYS A 180 -9.05 28.28 -5.98
CA CYS A 180 -8.31 29.02 -6.99
C CYS A 180 -9.12 29.14 -8.29
N ALA A 181 -9.44 30.38 -8.70
CA ALA A 181 -10.03 30.62 -10.02
C ALA A 181 -8.99 30.37 -11.13
N MET A 182 -9.44 29.81 -12.25
CA MET A 182 -8.58 29.70 -13.44
C MET A 182 -8.30 31.09 -14.02
N THR A 183 -7.06 31.31 -14.45
CA THR A 183 -6.69 32.49 -15.23
C THR A 183 -7.31 32.45 -16.62
N ALA A 184 -7.42 33.60 -17.31
CA ALA A 184 -7.97 33.66 -18.66
C ALA A 184 -7.19 32.75 -19.65
N GLU A 185 -5.88 32.66 -19.50
CA GLU A 185 -5.01 31.79 -20.30
C GLU A 185 -5.33 30.31 -20.06
N GLN A 186 -5.48 29.89 -18.79
CA GLN A 186 -5.86 28.53 -18.42
C GLN A 186 -7.25 28.17 -18.94
N ILE A 187 -8.22 29.09 -18.87
CA ILE A 187 -9.56 28.90 -19.42
C ILE A 187 -9.49 28.70 -20.94
N GLY A 188 -8.70 29.52 -21.65
CA GLY A 188 -8.52 29.41 -23.09
C GLY A 188 -7.90 28.06 -23.50
N LEU A 189 -6.83 27.64 -22.80
CA LEU A 189 -6.18 26.37 -23.06
C LEU A 189 -7.08 25.17 -22.73
N TYR A 190 -7.79 25.24 -21.60
CA TYR A 190 -8.74 24.21 -21.19
C TYR A 190 -9.85 24.03 -22.24
N LYS A 191 -10.45 25.12 -22.71
CA LYS A 191 -11.47 25.08 -23.77
C LYS A 191 -10.93 24.47 -25.06
N ALA A 192 -9.74 24.87 -25.51
CA ALA A 192 -9.13 24.30 -26.71
C ALA A 192 -8.94 22.78 -26.62
N VAL A 193 -8.53 22.27 -25.44
CA VAL A 193 -8.42 20.82 -25.20
C VAL A 193 -9.79 20.16 -25.23
N VAL A 194 -10.79 20.71 -24.53
CA VAL A 194 -12.15 20.17 -24.52
C VAL A 194 -12.76 20.13 -25.92
N ASP A 195 -12.63 21.23 -26.68
CA ASP A 195 -13.16 21.32 -28.04
C ASP A 195 -12.48 20.29 -28.97
N SER A 196 -11.16 20.12 -28.86
CA SER A 196 -10.44 19.10 -29.64
C SER A 196 -10.90 17.67 -29.33
N LEU A 197 -11.19 17.39 -28.05
CA LEU A 197 -11.64 16.10 -27.59
C LEU A 197 -13.07 15.80 -28.06
N ILE A 198 -13.94 16.82 -28.08
CA ILE A 198 -15.30 16.71 -28.64
C ILE A 198 -15.22 16.40 -30.13
N GLU A 199 -14.41 17.15 -30.90
CA GLU A 199 -14.23 16.89 -32.33
C GLU A 199 -13.68 15.49 -32.64
N GLU A 200 -12.72 15.00 -31.85
CA GLU A 200 -12.20 13.64 -31.99
C GLU A 200 -13.30 12.59 -31.73
N THR A 201 -14.14 12.80 -30.73
CA THR A 201 -15.26 11.88 -30.45
C THR A 201 -16.33 11.91 -31.54
N GLU A 202 -16.62 13.06 -32.15
CA GLU A 202 -17.59 13.14 -33.26
C GLU A 202 -17.07 12.47 -34.54
N LYS A 203 -15.76 12.51 -34.78
CA LYS A 203 -15.12 11.88 -35.95
C LYS A 203 -14.98 10.35 -35.81
N THR A 204 -15.08 9.81 -34.59
CA THR A 204 -14.93 8.38 -34.31
C THR A 204 -16.32 7.74 -34.11
N LYS A 205 -16.77 6.85 -35.00
CA LYS A 205 -18.09 6.19 -34.87
C LYS A 205 -18.21 5.44 -33.54
N ALA A 206 -19.33 5.71 -32.86
CA ALA A 206 -19.75 5.25 -31.53
C ALA A 206 -19.35 3.82 -31.15
N GLY A 207 -18.76 3.64 -29.96
CA GLY A 207 -18.71 2.32 -29.33
C GLY A 207 -17.65 2.05 -28.27
N SER A 208 -16.88 3.02 -27.77
CA SER A 208 -15.84 2.72 -26.77
C SER A 208 -16.11 3.31 -25.38
N PRO A 209 -15.82 2.58 -24.27
CA PRO A 209 -16.05 3.03 -22.89
C PRO A 209 -15.35 4.34 -22.49
N ARG A 210 -14.37 4.82 -23.27
CA ARG A 210 -13.66 6.08 -23.02
C ARG A 210 -14.57 7.31 -23.13
N GLU A 211 -15.70 7.22 -23.84
CA GLU A 211 -16.62 8.33 -24.09
C GLU A 211 -17.41 8.77 -22.83
N ARG A 212 -17.68 7.87 -21.87
CA ARG A 212 -18.49 8.20 -20.68
C ARG A 212 -17.79 9.09 -19.66
N VAL A 213 -16.46 9.05 -19.60
CA VAL A 213 -15.67 9.90 -18.69
C VAL A 213 -15.51 11.30 -19.27
N LEU A 214 -15.47 11.42 -20.59
CA LEU A 214 -15.29 12.69 -21.30
C LEU A 214 -16.56 13.56 -21.27
N PHE A 215 -17.74 12.93 -21.33
CA PHE A 215 -19.04 13.62 -21.29
C PHE A 215 -19.37 14.32 -19.97
N LEU A 216 -18.69 14.00 -18.87
CA LEU A 216 -18.97 14.55 -17.53
C LEU A 216 -18.12 15.78 -17.19
N LEU A 217 -17.04 16.06 -17.92
CA LEU A 217 -16.14 17.19 -17.67
C LEU A 217 -16.78 18.57 -17.93
N PRO A 218 -17.62 18.77 -18.96
CA PRO A 218 -18.28 20.06 -19.20
C PRO A 218 -19.37 20.40 -18.17
N LEU A 219 -19.85 19.43 -17.40
CA LEU A 219 -20.95 19.57 -16.43
C LEU A 219 -20.47 20.00 -15.02
N LEU A 220 -19.15 20.17 -14.83
CA LEU A 220 -18.54 20.54 -13.54
C LEU A 220 -18.18 22.03 -13.44
N LEU A 221 -18.67 22.86 -14.36
CA LEU A 221 -18.66 24.33 -14.27
C LEU A 221 -19.99 24.85 -13.73
#